data_AF-A0A109B9U5-F1
#
_entry.id   AF-A0A109B9U5-F1
#
_cell.length_a   1.000
_cell.length_b   1.000
_cell.length_c   1.000
_cell.angle_alpha   90.00
_cell.angle_beta   90.00
_cell.angle_gamma   90.00
#
_symmetry.space_group_name_H-M   'P 1'
#
loop_
_entity.id
_entity.type
_entity.pdbx_description
1 polymer ?
#
loop_
_entity_poly.entity_id
_entity_poly.type
_entity_poly.pdbx_seq_one_letter_code
_entity_poly.pdbx_strand_id
1 'polypeptide(L)' 'MSKSNTDTNKSRGRPISTGTGTQVGARWHDAELSEIDDWRRNQEDIPTRAEAIRRLVRIALDSLSKKGKR' A
#
# COMPACT_ATOMS: atom_id res chain seq x y z
N MET A 1 -25.86 44.88 19.77
CA MET A 1 -24.44 44.52 19.66
C MET A 1 -24.29 43.08 20.11
N SER A 2 -23.83 42.17 19.25
CA SER A 2 -23.53 40.79 19.65
C SER A 2 -22.33 40.28 18.84
N LYS A 3 -21.17 40.16 19.49
CA LYS A 3 -19.97 39.42 19.05
C LYS A 3 -19.90 38.17 19.97
N SER A 4 -19.52 36.97 19.57
CA SER A 4 -18.91 36.43 18.35
C SER A 4 -18.97 34.89 18.47
N ASN A 5 -19.13 34.17 17.37
CA ASN A 5 -18.89 32.71 17.34
C ASN A 5 -17.39 32.47 17.51
N THR A 6 -16.97 32.00 18.68
CA THR A 6 -15.58 31.60 18.91
C THR A 6 -15.35 30.25 18.25
N ASP A 7 -14.62 30.27 17.14
CA ASP A 7 -14.20 29.07 16.41
C ASP A 7 -13.29 28.22 17.30
N THR A 8 -13.78 27.05 17.72
CA THR A 8 -13.00 26.09 18.52
C THR A 8 -12.06 25.34 17.57
N ASN A 9 -10.81 25.82 17.46
CA ASN A 9 -9.78 25.13 16.69
C ASN A 9 -9.54 23.73 17.30
N LYS A 10 -10.05 22.69 16.63
CA LYS A 10 -9.80 21.29 17.01
C LYS A 10 -8.30 21.03 16.98
N SER A 11 -7.76 20.38 18.02
CA SER A 11 -6.37 19.96 18.06
C SER A 11 -6.05 19.09 16.84
N ARG A 12 -5.22 19.59 15.92
CA ARG A 12 -4.60 18.77 14.87
C ARG A 12 -3.76 17.74 15.63
N GLY A 13 -4.16 16.47 15.56
CA GLY A 13 -3.56 15.37 16.32
C GLY A 13 -2.06 15.21 16.06
N ARG A 14 -1.48 14.12 16.56
CA ARG A 14 -0.03 13.81 16.44
C ARG A 14 0.48 14.16 15.02
N PRO A 15 1.58 14.91 14.89
CA PRO A 15 2.12 15.27 13.59
C PRO A 15 2.33 13.99 12.77
N ILE A 16 1.99 14.07 11.47
CA ILE A 16 2.16 12.97 10.51
C ILE A 16 3.67 12.76 10.36
N SER A 17 4.25 12.03 11.31
CA SER A 17 5.60 11.51 11.25
C SER A 17 5.60 10.48 10.13
N THR A 18 6.42 10.74 9.10
CA THR A 18 6.70 9.91 7.90
C THR A 18 5.72 8.74 7.77
N GLY A 19 4.52 9.05 7.28
CA GLY A 19 3.32 8.22 7.47
C GLY A 19 3.46 6.81 6.92
N THR A 20 2.58 5.92 7.38
CA THR A 20 2.40 4.47 7.11
C THR A 20 2.34 4.06 5.62
N GLY A 21 2.66 4.95 4.69
CA GLY A 21 2.43 4.82 3.25
C GLY A 21 0.99 5.13 2.86
N THR A 22 0.74 5.22 1.55
CA THR A 22 -0.61 5.38 1.00
C THR A 22 -1.28 4.01 0.87
N GLN A 23 -2.45 3.83 1.48
CA GLN A 23 -3.24 2.61 1.31
C GLN A 23 -3.85 2.56 -0.10
N VAL A 24 -3.62 1.46 -0.81
CA VAL A 24 -4.22 1.20 -2.13
C VAL A 24 -5.16 0.00 -1.99
N GLY A 25 -6.46 0.23 -2.21
CA GLY A 25 -7.48 -0.81 -2.22
C GLY A 25 -7.88 -1.17 -3.65
N ALA A 26 -7.97 -2.46 -3.96
CA ALA A 26 -8.38 -2.96 -5.27
C ALA A 26 -9.31 -4.17 -5.11
N ARG A 27 -10.20 -4.38 -6.08
CA ARG A 27 -11.03 -5.58 -6.21
C ARG A 27 -10.34 -6.53 -7.18
N TRP A 28 -10.22 -7.80 -6.79
CA TRP A 28 -9.52 -8.84 -7.54
C TRP A 28 -10.45 -10.02 -7.77
N HIS A 29 -10.21 -10.78 -8.83
CA HIS A 29 -10.90 -12.04 -9.06
C HIS A 29 -10.25 -13.19 -8.25
N ASP A 30 -11.03 -14.22 -7.93
CA ASP A 30 -10.55 -15.35 -7.12
C ASP A 30 -9.40 -16.11 -7.78
N ALA A 31 -9.39 -16.22 -9.11
CA ALA A 31 -8.31 -16.87 -9.84
C ALA A 31 -6.96 -16.18 -9.63
N GLU A 32 -6.94 -14.84 -9.70
CA GLU A 32 -5.73 -14.04 -9.49
C GLU A 32 -5.26 -14.14 -8.03
N LEU A 33 -6.20 -14.11 -7.07
CA LEU A 33 -5.90 -14.28 -5.66
C LEU A 33 -5.30 -15.66 -5.36
N SER A 34 -5.81 -16.71 -6.01
CA SER A 34 -5.27 -18.06 -5.88
C SER A 34 -3.83 -18.14 -6.36
N GLU A 35 -3.52 -17.55 -7.53
CA GLU A 35 -2.16 -17.55 -8.08
C GLU A 35 -1.17 -16.81 -7.18
N ILE A 36 -1.59 -15.66 -6.62
CA ILE A 36 -0.79 -14.92 -5.62
C ILE A 36 -0.59 -15.78 -4.36
N ASP A 37 -1.63 -16.48 -3.91
CA ASP A 37 -1.58 -17.34 -2.73
C ASP A 37 -0.70 -18.60 -2.96
N ASP A 38 -0.67 -19.15 -4.17
CA ASP A 38 0.26 -20.22 -4.56
C ASP A 38 1.70 -19.72 -4.56
N TRP A 39 1.94 -18.55 -5.16
CA TRP A 39 3.27 -17.96 -5.21
C TRP A 39 3.84 -17.68 -3.81
N ARG A 40 3.03 -17.13 -2.88
CA ARG A 40 3.50 -16.85 -1.51
C ARG A 40 3.78 -18.11 -0.70
N ARG A 41 3.09 -19.24 -0.98
CA ARG A 41 3.32 -20.53 -0.30
C ARG A 41 4.72 -21.09 -0.59
N ASN A 42 5.29 -20.73 -1.73
CA ASN A 42 6.62 -21.14 -2.13
C ASN A 42 7.75 -20.25 -1.56
N GLN A 43 7.41 -19.20 -0.82
CA GLN A 43 8.41 -18.32 -0.20
C GLN A 43 8.76 -18.82 1.21
N GLU A 44 10.03 -18.72 1.58
CA GLU A 44 10.54 -19.19 2.88
C GLU A 44 9.84 -18.55 4.08
N ASP A 45 9.49 -17.26 3.96
CA ASP A 45 8.88 -16.48 5.03
C ASP A 45 7.34 -16.40 4.96
N ILE A 46 6.73 -17.07 3.97
CA ILE A 46 5.28 -17.14 3.73
C ILE A 46 4.62 -15.76 3.90
N PRO A 47 5.00 -14.76 3.09
CA PRO A 47 4.62 -13.37 3.30
C PRO A 47 3.11 -13.21 3.29
N THR A 48 2.58 -12.18 3.95
CA THR A 48 1.15 -11.87 3.84
C THR A 48 0.77 -11.59 2.38
N ARG A 49 -0.51 -11.73 2.02
CA ARG A 49 -0.96 -11.45 0.64
C ARG A 49 -0.58 -10.03 0.17
N ALA A 50 -0.69 -9.04 1.05
CA ALA A 50 -0.28 -7.67 0.74
C ALA A 50 1.23 -7.54 0.48
N GLU A 51 2.05 -8.21 1.29
CA GLU A 51 3.50 -8.27 1.09
C GLU A 51 3.87 -9.02 -0.19
N ALA A 52 3.17 -10.11 -0.51
CA ALA A 52 3.37 -10.86 -1.74
C ALA A 52 3.13 -9.99 -2.97
N ILE A 53 2.02 -9.24 -2.98
CA ILE A 53 1.70 -8.28 -4.06
C ILE A 53 2.80 -7.22 -4.16
N ARG A 54 3.28 -6.64 -3.04
CA ARG A 54 4.37 -5.66 -3.05
C ARG A 54 5.65 -6.21 -3.69
N ARG A 55 6.03 -7.45 -3.36
CA ARG A 55 7.20 -8.11 -3.93
C ARG A 55 7.04 -8.38 -5.42
N LEU A 56 5.89 -8.92 -5.83
CA LEU A 56 5.58 -9.17 -7.25
C LEU A 56 5.64 -7.88 -8.08
N VAL A 57 5.04 -6.79 -7.57
CA VAL A 57 5.13 -5.46 -8.21
C VAL A 57 6.57 -4.99 -8.30
N ARG A 58 7.37 -5.14 -7.23
CA ARG A 58 8.78 -4.74 -7.25
C ARG A 58 9.58 -5.49 -8.31
N ILE A 59 9.40 -6.80 -8.41
CA ILE A 59 10.05 -7.65 -9.42
C ILE A 59 9.67 -7.19 -10.83
N ALA A 60 8.38 -6.92 -11.07
CA ALA A 60 7.91 -6.44 -12.36
C ALA A 60 8.51 -5.08 -12.73
N LEU A 61 8.55 -4.13 -11.80
CA LEU A 61 9.15 -2.80 -12.01
C LEU A 61 10.65 -2.88 -12.29
N ASP A 62 11.39 -3.69 -11.53
CA ASP A 62 12.83 -3.88 -11.75
C ASP A 62 13.11 -4.55 -13.11
N SER A 63 12.24 -5.47 -13.55
CA SER A 63 12.32 -6.10 -14.87
C SER A 63 12.06 -5.09 -16.01
N LEU A 64 11.03 -4.25 -15.87
CA LEU A 64 10.71 -3.20 -16.84
C LEU A 64 11.82 -2.14 -16.94
N SER A 65 12.41 -1.74 -15.81
CA SER A 65 13.52 -0.80 -15.79
C SER A 65 14.75 -1.32 -16.53
N LYS A 66 15.08 -2.62 -16.36
CA LYS A 66 16.19 -3.27 -17.07
C LYS A 66 15.94 -3.35 -18.57
N LYS A 67 14.68 -3.51 -19.01
CA LYS A 67 14.32 -3.63 -20.43
C LYS A 67 14.55 -2.34 -21.23
N GLY A 68 14.39 -1.17 -20.61
CA GLY A 68 14.61 0.13 -21.28
C GLY A 68 16.06 0.60 -21.32
N LYS A 69 17.00 -0.09 -20.66
CA LYS A 69 18.44 0.21 -20.62
C LYS A 69 19.28 -0.68 -21.55
N ARG A 70 18.66 -1.61 -22.26
CA ARG A 70 19.30 -2.50 -23.25
C ARG A 70 18.93 -2.01 -24.64
#